data_AF-A0AAD8HU80-F1
#
_entry.id   AF-A0AAD8HU80-F1
#
_cell.length_a   1.000
_cell.length_b   1.000
_cell.length_c   1.000
_cell.angle_alpha   90.00
_cell.angle_beta   90.00
_cell.angle_gamma   90.00
#
_symmetry.space_group_name_H-M   'P 1'
#
loop_
_entity.id
_entity.type
_entity.pdbx_description
1 polymer ?
#
loop_
_entity_poly.entity_id
_entity_poly.type
_entity_poly.pdbx_seq_one_letter_code
_entity_poly.pdbx_strand_id
1 'polypeptide(L)'
;MWRFMLLKERDKFEEIFAWKGIRCIRDHMWTFICNTKLYYSIIDTWSTILNDCENYKADESPMRLFFTIGGLNWSLDVSKKVGMTYPIFSNNMDDMLSKYPTRKLQDIDMVFFPIYAYEHFYLIVYNMKKPAFEIIDNMKREEEPKLYYGKIPSILHSHFVKYLQLKGFQVLSQMIRKLKPSYLSMPWQTKSNSADCGIFVMRHMETYKGDTRNWETELRNEGFGQYKQIIKLRSKYNNVIMSSNINERKDEIMAEAQKLFKEGAQQTLVMLANTKVGGSTSTKRKTVTFSTNLTQQFDEA
;
A
#
# COMPACT_ATOMS: atom_id res chain seq x y z
N MET A 1 1.37 19.06 3.47
CA MET A 1 0.42 17.95 3.67
C MET A 1 0.20 17.56 5.13
N TRP A 2 1.20 17.14 5.92
CA TRP A 2 0.93 16.60 7.28
C TRP A 2 0.09 17.53 8.19
N ARG A 3 0.35 18.84 8.18
CA ARG A 3 -0.47 19.82 8.92
C ARG A 3 -1.94 19.87 8.47
N PHE A 4 -2.21 19.71 7.18
CA PHE A 4 -3.57 19.64 6.64
C PHE A 4 -4.32 18.41 7.18
N MET A 5 -3.64 17.28 7.29
CA MET A 5 -4.25 16.07 7.88
C MET A 5 -4.59 16.24 9.36
N LEU A 6 -3.74 16.93 10.13
CA LEU A 6 -3.90 17.09 11.57
C LEU A 6 -4.95 18.12 12.02
N LEU A 7 -5.66 18.78 11.09
CA LEU A 7 -6.72 19.72 11.43
C LEU A 7 -7.91 18.96 12.07
N LYS A 8 -8.05 19.08 13.39
CA LYS A 8 -9.05 18.36 14.20
C LYS A 8 -10.48 18.83 14.01
N GLU A 9 -10.68 20.04 13.50
CA GLU A 9 -12.00 20.68 13.32
C GLU A 9 -12.63 20.38 11.95
N ARG A 10 -11.95 19.58 11.11
CA ARG A 10 -12.45 19.18 9.79
C ARG A 10 -13.42 18.01 9.88
N ASP A 11 -14.29 17.90 8.88
CA ASP A 11 -15.17 16.75 8.74
C ASP A 11 -14.36 15.46 8.60
N LYS A 12 -14.63 14.50 9.48
CA LYS A 12 -13.98 13.19 9.50
C LYS A 12 -14.34 12.34 8.28
N PHE A 13 -15.49 12.60 7.66
CA PHE A 13 -15.98 11.91 6.47
C PHE A 13 -15.57 12.59 5.16
N GLU A 14 -14.82 13.69 5.24
CA GLU A 14 -14.23 14.35 4.07
C GLU A 14 -13.40 13.36 3.26
N GLU A 15 -13.65 13.30 1.96
CA GLU A 15 -12.88 12.47 1.04
C GLU A 15 -11.51 13.10 0.80
N ILE A 16 -10.46 12.39 1.22
CA ILE A 16 -9.07 12.79 1.00
C ILE A 16 -8.50 12.14 -0.27
N PHE A 17 -9.07 11.01 -0.67
CA PHE A 17 -8.76 10.35 -1.94
C PHE A 17 -10.03 9.88 -2.61
N ALA A 18 -10.14 10.12 -3.92
CA ALA A 18 -11.16 9.54 -4.77
C ALA A 18 -10.56 9.21 -6.15
N TRP A 19 -10.83 8.01 -6.66
CA TRP A 19 -10.49 7.58 -8.02
C TRP A 19 -11.32 6.37 -8.44
N LYS A 20 -12.08 6.48 -9.55
CA LYS A 20 -12.84 5.37 -10.16
C LYS A 20 -13.59 4.47 -9.15
N GLY A 21 -14.26 5.10 -8.18
CA GLY A 21 -15.04 4.40 -7.15
C GLY A 21 -14.26 3.98 -5.90
N ILE A 22 -12.92 4.04 -5.90
CA ILE A 22 -12.09 3.87 -4.71
C ILE A 22 -12.05 5.20 -3.95
N ARG A 23 -12.35 5.17 -2.65
CA ARG A 23 -12.45 6.34 -1.79
C ARG A 23 -11.70 6.12 -0.47
N CYS A 24 -11.05 7.17 0.03
CA CYS A 24 -10.46 7.19 1.37
C CYS A 24 -10.83 8.50 2.06
N ILE A 25 -11.38 8.40 3.27
CA ILE A 25 -11.82 9.54 4.06
C ILE A 25 -10.76 9.97 5.08
N ARG A 26 -10.92 11.18 5.62
CA ARG A 26 -10.00 11.79 6.59
C ARG A 26 -9.79 10.92 7.83
N ASP A 27 -10.85 10.33 8.38
CA ASP A 27 -10.78 9.47 9.56
C ASP A 27 -9.88 8.25 9.33
N HIS A 28 -9.97 7.63 8.15
CA HIS A 28 -9.09 6.52 7.79
C HIS A 28 -7.65 7.00 7.68
N MET A 29 -7.39 8.10 6.95
CA MET A 29 -6.05 8.68 6.81
C MET A 29 -5.40 9.08 8.14
N TRP A 30 -6.18 9.41 9.18
CA TRP A 30 -5.65 9.64 10.54
C TRP A 30 -4.94 8.43 11.15
N THR A 31 -5.22 7.22 10.67
CA THR A 31 -4.51 6.02 11.14
C THR A 31 -3.03 5.99 10.72
N PHE A 32 -2.57 6.90 9.85
CA PHE A 32 -1.14 7.12 9.62
C PHE A 32 -0.40 7.66 10.86
N ILE A 33 -1.09 8.21 11.85
CA ILE A 33 -0.49 8.57 13.15
C ILE A 33 0.25 7.35 13.74
N CYS A 34 1.43 7.58 14.31
CA CYS A 34 2.30 6.53 14.83
C CYS A 34 1.55 5.58 15.78
N ASN A 35 1.96 4.31 15.79
CA ASN A 35 1.40 3.26 16.65
C ASN A 35 -0.10 3.00 16.48
N THR A 36 -0.70 3.43 15.36
CA THR A 36 -2.11 3.17 15.03
C THR A 36 -2.19 2.15 13.89
N LYS A 37 -3.02 1.11 14.04
CA LYS A 37 -3.29 0.16 12.96
C LYS A 37 -3.95 0.89 11.79
N LEU A 38 -3.43 0.70 10.59
CA LEU A 38 -4.01 1.32 9.39
C LEU A 38 -5.41 0.78 9.13
N TYR A 39 -6.28 1.65 8.62
CA TYR A 39 -7.57 1.21 8.09
C TYR A 39 -7.42 0.60 6.69
N TYR A 40 -8.19 -0.43 6.35
CA TYR A 40 -8.01 -1.19 5.10
C TYR A 40 -8.15 -0.33 3.84
N SER A 41 -8.99 0.72 3.86
CA SER A 41 -9.17 1.62 2.71
C SER A 41 -7.89 2.36 2.31
N ILE A 42 -6.93 2.53 3.24
CA ILE A 42 -5.60 3.05 2.92
C ILE A 42 -4.84 2.07 2.03
N ILE A 43 -4.91 0.77 2.35
CA ILE A 43 -4.26 -0.27 1.55
C ILE A 43 -4.91 -0.34 0.16
N ASP A 44 -6.24 -0.21 0.08
CA ASP A 44 -6.96 -0.16 -1.20
C ASP A 44 -6.54 1.05 -2.05
N THR A 45 -6.38 2.20 -1.41
CA THR A 45 -5.87 3.43 -2.03
C THR A 45 -4.44 3.25 -2.51
N TRP A 46 -3.60 2.58 -1.72
CA TRP A 46 -2.22 2.30 -2.07
C TRP A 46 -2.09 1.33 -3.25
N SER A 47 -2.88 0.25 -3.27
CA SER A 47 -2.98 -0.66 -4.42
C SER A 47 -3.31 0.11 -5.69
N THR A 48 -4.24 1.07 -5.61
CA THR A 48 -4.67 1.90 -6.73
C THR A 48 -3.54 2.79 -7.25
N ILE A 49 -2.82 3.46 -6.35
CA ILE A 49 -1.66 4.30 -6.72
C ILE A 49 -0.55 3.45 -7.32
N LEU A 50 -0.22 2.31 -6.71
CA LEU A 50 0.82 1.42 -7.23
C LEU A 50 0.45 0.87 -8.60
N ASN A 51 -0.83 0.53 -8.81
CA ASN A 51 -1.29 0.18 -10.14
C ASN A 51 -1.02 1.34 -11.10
N ASP A 52 -1.43 2.58 -10.86
CA ASP A 52 -1.11 3.70 -11.78
C ASP A 52 0.40 3.83 -12.05
N CYS A 53 1.23 3.62 -11.02
CA CYS A 53 2.69 3.68 -11.13
C CYS A 53 3.30 2.63 -12.07
N GLU A 54 2.63 1.51 -12.31
CA GLU A 54 3.08 0.50 -13.29
C GLU A 54 3.09 1.04 -14.74
N ASN A 55 2.43 2.17 -15.02
CA ASN A 55 2.57 2.87 -16.30
C ASN A 55 3.97 3.48 -16.51
N TYR A 56 4.75 3.63 -15.43
CA TYR A 56 6.08 4.26 -15.42
C TYR A 56 7.16 3.30 -14.92
N LYS A 57 6.88 1.99 -14.93
CA LYS A 57 7.86 0.98 -14.52
C LYS A 57 9.06 0.98 -15.48
N ALA A 58 10.23 0.56 -14.99
CA ALA A 58 11.37 0.25 -15.86
C ALA A 58 11.05 -0.95 -16.77
N ASP A 59 11.71 -1.03 -17.91
CA ASP A 59 11.46 -2.07 -18.92
C ASP A 59 11.69 -3.48 -18.35
N GLU A 60 12.76 -3.63 -17.57
CA GLU A 60 13.15 -4.88 -16.92
C GLU A 60 12.31 -5.23 -15.68
N SER A 61 11.53 -4.29 -15.15
CA SER A 61 10.67 -4.52 -13.99
C SER A 61 9.45 -5.36 -14.38
N PRO A 62 9.02 -6.33 -13.54
CA PRO A 62 7.80 -7.09 -13.82
C PRO A 62 6.59 -6.16 -13.84
N MET A 63 5.62 -6.45 -14.70
CA MET A 63 4.30 -5.81 -14.67
C MET A 63 3.49 -6.42 -13.52
N ARG A 64 3.11 -5.61 -12.54
CA ARG A 64 2.38 -6.05 -11.33
C ARG A 64 0.93 -5.57 -11.36
N LEU A 65 0.04 -6.37 -10.81
CA LEU A 65 -1.35 -5.98 -10.52
C LEU A 65 -1.58 -6.05 -9.02
N PHE A 66 -1.97 -4.93 -8.42
CA PHE A 66 -2.28 -4.82 -6.99
C PHE A 66 -3.79 -4.81 -6.76
N PHE A 67 -4.28 -5.80 -6.02
CA PHE A 67 -5.70 -5.95 -5.75
C PHE A 67 -6.13 -5.15 -4.50
N THR A 68 -7.44 -4.94 -4.33
CA THR A 68 -8.00 -4.27 -3.14
C THR A 68 -8.56 -5.29 -2.15
N ILE A 69 -8.40 -5.01 -0.86
CA ILE A 69 -9.00 -5.75 0.25
C ILE A 69 -10.52 -5.71 0.17
N GLY A 70 -11.10 -4.53 -0.13
CA GLY A 70 -12.55 -4.40 -0.33
C GLY A 70 -13.09 -5.33 -1.43
N GLY A 71 -12.31 -5.53 -2.50
CA GLY A 71 -12.63 -6.48 -3.57
C GLY A 71 -12.44 -7.95 -3.19
N LEU A 72 -11.74 -8.27 -2.10
CA LEU A 72 -11.48 -9.66 -1.68
C LEU A 72 -12.40 -10.13 -0.57
N ASN A 73 -12.73 -9.28 0.40
CA ASN A 73 -13.35 -9.68 1.67
C ASN A 73 -14.52 -10.67 1.51
N TRP A 74 -15.48 -10.35 0.64
CA TRP A 74 -16.66 -11.21 0.40
C TRP A 74 -16.33 -12.50 -0.34
N SER A 75 -15.30 -12.48 -1.20
CA SER A 75 -14.89 -13.65 -1.97
C SER A 75 -14.04 -14.64 -1.13
N LEU A 76 -13.48 -14.18 -0.02
CA LEU A 76 -12.64 -14.95 0.89
C LEU A 76 -13.37 -15.37 2.19
N ASP A 77 -14.70 -15.22 2.25
CA ASP A 77 -15.51 -15.61 3.40
C ASP A 77 -15.37 -17.12 3.68
N VAL A 78 -14.72 -17.42 4.80
CA VAL A 78 -14.42 -18.79 5.24
C VAL A 78 -15.66 -19.57 5.70
N SER A 79 -16.79 -18.90 5.93
CA SER A 79 -18.06 -19.50 6.33
C SER A 79 -18.87 -20.03 5.13
N LYS A 80 -18.53 -19.61 3.91
CA LYS A 80 -19.24 -19.97 2.67
C LYS A 80 -18.49 -21.06 1.91
N LYS A 81 -19.23 -21.80 1.08
CA LYS A 81 -18.62 -22.76 0.14
C LYS A 81 -17.88 -21.99 -0.97
N VAL A 82 -16.69 -22.46 -1.35
CA VAL A 82 -15.86 -21.85 -2.41
C VAL A 82 -16.65 -21.62 -3.72
N GLY A 83 -17.53 -22.55 -4.10
CA GLY A 83 -18.37 -22.38 -5.30
C GLY A 83 -19.29 -21.15 -5.26
N MET A 84 -19.74 -20.72 -4.07
CA MET A 84 -20.61 -19.55 -3.89
C MET A 84 -19.84 -18.24 -3.92
N THR A 85 -18.59 -18.23 -3.45
CA THR A 85 -17.76 -17.01 -3.38
C THR A 85 -16.96 -16.76 -4.65
N TYR A 86 -16.80 -17.78 -5.51
CA TYR A 86 -16.07 -17.66 -6.77
C TYR A 86 -16.65 -16.61 -7.75
N PRO A 87 -17.97 -16.53 -8.00
CA PRO A 87 -18.51 -15.50 -8.89
C PRO A 87 -18.16 -14.08 -8.41
N ILE A 88 -18.15 -13.86 -7.08
CA ILE A 88 -17.76 -12.59 -6.48
C ILE A 88 -16.28 -12.30 -6.79
N PHE A 89 -15.39 -13.27 -6.58
CA PHE A 89 -13.97 -13.14 -6.93
C PHE A 89 -13.78 -12.81 -8.42
N SER A 90 -14.42 -13.57 -9.30
CA SER A 90 -14.27 -13.42 -10.75
C SER A 90 -14.75 -12.06 -11.23
N ASN A 91 -15.90 -11.60 -10.74
CA ASN A 91 -16.45 -10.28 -11.08
C ASN A 91 -15.53 -9.16 -10.58
N ASN A 92 -14.98 -9.28 -9.37
CA ASN A 92 -14.08 -8.28 -8.82
C ASN A 92 -12.73 -8.26 -9.55
N MET A 93 -12.23 -9.41 -10.03
CA MET A 93 -11.05 -9.46 -10.92
C MET A 93 -11.30 -8.74 -12.24
N ASP A 94 -12.46 -8.99 -12.87
CA ASP A 94 -12.84 -8.34 -14.12
C ASP A 94 -13.05 -6.82 -13.93
N ASP A 95 -13.68 -6.42 -12.83
CA ASP A 95 -13.85 -5.01 -12.44
C ASP A 95 -12.51 -4.31 -12.11
N MET A 96 -11.53 -5.03 -11.54
CA MET A 96 -10.19 -4.49 -11.33
C MET A 96 -9.47 -4.26 -12.65
N LEU A 97 -9.48 -5.25 -13.56
CA LEU A 97 -8.84 -5.13 -14.87
C LEU A 97 -9.48 -4.05 -15.74
N SER A 98 -10.81 -3.89 -15.67
CA SER A 98 -11.54 -2.88 -16.45
C SER A 98 -11.13 -1.44 -16.09
N LYS A 99 -10.66 -1.19 -14.86
CA LYS A 99 -10.15 0.13 -14.44
C LYS A 99 -8.84 0.50 -15.16
N TYR A 100 -8.12 -0.46 -15.72
CA TYR A 100 -6.85 -0.27 -16.44
C TYR A 100 -6.94 -0.90 -17.84
N PRO A 101 -7.72 -0.31 -18.77
CA PRO A 101 -8.07 -0.95 -20.05
C PRO A 101 -6.87 -1.24 -20.97
N THR A 102 -5.74 -0.55 -20.76
CA THR A 102 -4.49 -0.80 -21.48
C THR A 102 -3.72 -2.02 -20.97
N ARG A 103 -4.14 -2.62 -19.84
CA ARG A 103 -3.49 -3.77 -19.22
C ARG A 103 -4.33 -5.02 -19.41
N LYS A 104 -3.83 -5.96 -20.20
CA LYS A 104 -4.47 -7.26 -20.34
C LYS A 104 -3.87 -8.22 -19.32
N LEU A 105 -4.66 -9.20 -18.89
CA LEU A 105 -4.20 -10.24 -17.95
C LEU A 105 -2.94 -10.97 -18.44
N GLN A 106 -2.78 -11.12 -19.76
CA GLN A 106 -1.61 -11.75 -20.37
C GLN A 106 -0.30 -10.97 -20.20
N ASP A 107 -0.40 -9.66 -19.97
CA ASP A 107 0.76 -8.77 -19.82
C ASP A 107 1.19 -8.66 -18.34
N ILE A 108 0.41 -9.26 -17.42
CA ILE A 108 0.66 -9.20 -15.99
C ILE A 108 1.58 -10.35 -15.57
N ASP A 109 2.77 -9.99 -15.09
CA ASP A 109 3.76 -10.94 -14.61
C ASP A 109 3.46 -11.40 -13.19
N MET A 110 2.89 -10.54 -12.35
CA MET A 110 2.63 -10.83 -10.93
C MET A 110 1.32 -10.20 -10.44
N VAL A 111 0.60 -10.91 -9.57
CA VAL A 111 -0.61 -10.42 -8.92
C VAL A 111 -0.45 -10.41 -7.41
N PHE A 112 -0.74 -9.27 -6.79
CA PHE A 112 -0.58 -8.97 -5.38
C PHE A 112 -1.95 -8.84 -4.73
N PHE A 113 -2.24 -9.72 -3.78
CA PHE A 113 -3.49 -9.73 -3.02
C PHE A 113 -3.21 -9.34 -1.56
N PRO A 114 -3.38 -8.06 -1.18
CA PRO A 114 -3.33 -7.69 0.23
C PRO A 114 -4.52 -8.33 0.96
N ILE A 115 -4.25 -8.92 2.12
CA ILE A 115 -5.23 -9.61 2.94
C ILE A 115 -5.36 -8.89 4.27
N TYR A 116 -6.60 -8.63 4.69
CA TYR A 116 -6.92 -8.27 6.06
C TYR A 116 -7.76 -9.37 6.70
N ALA A 117 -7.16 -10.09 7.64
CA ALA A 117 -7.84 -11.16 8.35
C ALA A 117 -7.30 -11.28 9.77
N TYR A 118 -8.19 -11.64 10.71
CA TYR A 118 -7.82 -11.81 12.12
C TYR A 118 -7.09 -10.58 12.69
N GLU A 119 -7.55 -9.38 12.30
CA GLU A 119 -6.97 -8.08 12.65
C GLU A 119 -5.49 -7.87 12.27
N HIS A 120 -5.04 -8.57 11.23
CA HIS A 120 -3.67 -8.54 10.72
C HIS A 120 -3.64 -8.35 9.20
N PHE A 121 -2.71 -7.52 8.73
CA PHE A 121 -2.42 -7.36 7.31
C PHE A 121 -1.24 -8.22 6.89
N TYR A 122 -1.40 -8.96 5.80
CA TYR A 122 -0.32 -9.68 5.12
C TYR A 122 -0.60 -9.70 3.61
N LEU A 123 0.35 -10.21 2.83
CA LEU A 123 0.28 -10.16 1.38
C LEU A 123 0.41 -11.58 0.80
N ILE A 124 -0.48 -11.92 -0.14
CA ILE A 124 -0.35 -13.12 -0.96
C ILE A 124 0.04 -12.69 -2.38
N VAL A 125 1.10 -13.26 -2.92
CA VAL A 125 1.63 -12.92 -4.25
C VAL A 125 1.64 -14.16 -5.13
N TYR A 126 1.15 -14.01 -6.36
CA TYR A 126 1.35 -14.99 -7.42
C TYR A 126 2.27 -14.41 -8.47
N ASN A 127 3.39 -15.07 -8.73
CA ASN A 127 4.20 -14.79 -9.91
C ASN A 127 3.72 -15.70 -11.05
N MET A 128 3.18 -15.12 -12.12
CA MET A 128 2.64 -15.82 -13.28
C MET A 128 3.71 -16.11 -14.33
N LYS A 129 4.75 -15.26 -14.41
CA LYS A 129 5.88 -15.44 -15.33
C LYS A 129 6.86 -16.52 -14.87
N LYS A 130 7.16 -16.55 -13.57
CA LYS A 130 7.91 -17.60 -12.88
C LYS A 130 6.98 -18.18 -11.81
N PRO A 131 6.15 -19.18 -12.15
CA PRO A 131 5.09 -19.71 -11.28
C PRO A 131 5.49 -19.85 -9.81
N ALA A 132 5.00 -18.94 -8.98
CA ALA A 132 5.21 -18.93 -7.53
C ALA A 132 3.92 -18.55 -6.81
N PHE A 133 3.75 -19.06 -5.59
CA PHE A 133 2.68 -18.73 -4.66
C PHE A 133 3.35 -18.40 -3.33
N GLU A 134 3.45 -17.11 -3.03
CA GLU A 134 4.24 -16.60 -1.92
C GLU A 134 3.35 -15.86 -0.91
N ILE A 135 3.63 -16.04 0.37
CA ILE A 135 2.97 -15.36 1.48
C ILE A 135 4.03 -14.53 2.19
N ILE A 136 3.77 -13.23 2.25
CA ILE A 136 4.66 -12.22 2.81
C ILE A 136 3.98 -11.62 4.03
N ASP A 137 4.58 -11.85 5.19
CA ASP A 137 4.07 -11.40 6.50
C ASP A 137 5.19 -10.71 7.26
N ASN A 138 4.91 -9.53 7.83
CA ASN A 138 5.90 -8.83 8.64
C ASN A 138 6.17 -9.55 9.97
N MET A 139 5.23 -10.36 10.44
CA MET A 139 5.39 -11.10 11.69
C MET A 139 6.20 -12.37 11.46
N LYS A 140 7.20 -12.59 12.31
CA LYS A 140 7.90 -13.87 12.37
C LYS A 140 6.95 -14.92 12.95
N ARG A 141 6.54 -15.88 12.11
CA ARG A 141 5.69 -17.01 12.48
C ARG A 141 6.56 -18.22 12.78
N GLU A 142 6.38 -18.82 13.95
CA GLU A 142 7.16 -19.99 14.38
C GLU A 142 6.31 -21.27 14.45
N GLU A 143 4.98 -21.13 14.46
CA GLU A 143 4.04 -22.26 14.48
C GLU A 143 3.49 -22.61 13.10
N GLU A 144 2.66 -23.65 13.06
CA GLU A 144 1.95 -24.13 11.88
C GLU A 144 1.16 -22.99 11.18
N PRO A 145 1.37 -22.76 9.86
CA PRO A 145 0.76 -21.64 9.15
C PRO A 145 -0.77 -21.56 9.24
N LYS A 146 -1.44 -22.72 9.39
CA LYS A 146 -2.90 -22.79 9.53
C LYS A 146 -3.42 -22.00 10.73
N LEU A 147 -2.63 -21.84 11.79
CA LEU A 147 -3.00 -21.07 12.99
C LEU A 147 -3.06 -19.57 12.71
N TYR A 148 -2.26 -19.07 11.77
CA TYR A 148 -2.18 -17.64 11.44
C TYR A 148 -3.05 -17.25 10.24
N TYR A 149 -3.11 -18.10 9.22
CA TYR A 149 -3.74 -17.76 7.93
C TYR A 149 -5.08 -18.48 7.70
N GLY A 150 -5.39 -19.49 8.50
CA GLY A 150 -6.64 -20.25 8.39
C GLY A 150 -6.84 -20.86 7.00
N LYS A 151 -8.05 -20.71 6.44
CA LYS A 151 -8.41 -21.22 5.11
C LYS A 151 -8.18 -20.21 3.98
N ILE A 152 -7.87 -18.96 4.30
CA ILE A 152 -7.86 -17.86 3.33
C ILE A 152 -6.92 -18.12 2.15
N PRO A 153 -5.64 -18.54 2.36
CA PRO A 153 -4.75 -18.84 1.23
C PRO A 153 -5.30 -19.93 0.31
N SER A 154 -5.95 -20.96 0.86
CA SER A 154 -6.51 -22.06 0.08
C SER A 154 -7.74 -21.65 -0.74
N ILE A 155 -8.58 -20.76 -0.20
CA ILE A 155 -9.76 -20.22 -0.89
C ILE A 155 -9.30 -19.31 -2.04
N LEU A 156 -8.39 -18.37 -1.75
CA LEU A 156 -7.83 -17.47 -2.76
C LEU A 156 -7.13 -18.27 -3.88
N HIS A 157 -6.34 -19.28 -3.52
CA HIS A 157 -5.67 -20.14 -4.49
C HIS A 157 -6.66 -20.87 -5.40
N SER A 158 -7.73 -21.42 -4.83
CA SER A 158 -8.79 -22.10 -5.61
C SER A 158 -9.46 -21.13 -6.58
N HIS A 159 -9.78 -19.92 -6.12
CA HIS A 159 -10.40 -18.89 -6.95
C HIS A 159 -9.50 -18.42 -8.08
N PHE A 160 -8.24 -18.09 -7.78
CA PHE A 160 -7.31 -17.56 -8.75
C PHE A 160 -6.95 -18.59 -9.82
N VAL A 161 -6.71 -19.85 -9.44
CA VAL A 161 -6.50 -20.96 -10.38
C VAL A 161 -7.70 -21.14 -11.31
N LYS A 162 -8.92 -21.13 -10.74
CA LYS A 162 -10.15 -21.27 -11.54
C LYS A 162 -10.35 -20.07 -12.47
N TYR A 163 -10.07 -18.86 -12.01
CA TYR A 163 -10.14 -17.64 -12.82
C TYR A 163 -9.18 -17.71 -14.03
N LEU A 164 -7.92 -18.05 -13.81
CA LEU A 164 -6.94 -18.24 -14.89
C LEU A 164 -7.41 -19.29 -15.91
N GLN A 165 -7.94 -20.42 -15.44
CA GLN A 165 -8.49 -21.47 -16.31
C GLN A 165 -9.67 -20.96 -17.16
N LEU A 166 -10.60 -20.19 -16.59
CA LEU A 166 -11.73 -19.65 -17.36
C LEU A 166 -11.32 -18.52 -18.31
N LYS A 167 -10.21 -17.82 -18.03
CA LYS A 167 -9.66 -16.77 -18.91
C LYS A 167 -8.73 -17.29 -20.01
N GLY A 168 -8.59 -18.61 -20.17
CA GLY A 168 -7.79 -19.20 -21.26
C GLY A 168 -6.35 -19.57 -20.90
N PHE A 169 -5.92 -19.35 -19.66
CA PHE A 169 -4.56 -19.64 -19.18
C PHE A 169 -4.43 -21.09 -18.68
N GLN A 170 -4.73 -22.06 -19.53
CA GLN A 170 -4.97 -23.46 -19.11
C GLN A 170 -3.68 -24.07 -18.56
N VAL A 171 -2.59 -23.95 -19.32
CA VAL A 171 -1.27 -24.48 -18.94
C VAL A 171 -0.75 -23.82 -17.67
N LEU A 172 -0.83 -22.50 -17.57
CA LEU A 172 -0.41 -21.74 -16.39
C LEU A 172 -1.25 -22.10 -15.15
N SER A 173 -2.57 -22.21 -15.29
CA SER A 173 -3.47 -22.57 -14.18
C SER A 173 -3.15 -23.96 -13.64
N GLN A 174 -2.76 -24.93 -14.48
CA GLN A 174 -2.32 -26.26 -14.02
C GLN A 174 -0.96 -26.22 -13.33
N MET A 175 -0.05 -25.35 -13.75
CA MET A 175 1.22 -25.14 -13.03
C MET A 175 0.96 -24.54 -11.66
N ILE A 176 0.22 -23.43 -11.60
CA ILE A 176 -0.08 -22.73 -10.33
C ILE A 176 -0.86 -23.64 -9.37
N ARG A 177 -1.82 -24.44 -9.85
CA ARG A 177 -2.60 -25.39 -9.03
C ARG A 177 -1.74 -26.36 -8.22
N LYS A 178 -0.56 -26.72 -8.71
CA LYS A 178 0.36 -27.66 -8.05
C LYS A 178 1.25 -26.98 -7.01
N LEU A 179 1.30 -25.64 -6.98
CA LEU A 179 2.14 -24.90 -6.06
C LEU A 179 1.60 -24.99 -4.63
N LYS A 180 2.52 -25.16 -3.69
CA LYS A 180 2.26 -24.94 -2.26
C LYS A 180 2.68 -23.51 -1.91
N PRO A 181 2.03 -22.87 -0.92
CA PRO A 181 2.45 -21.55 -0.47
C PRO A 181 3.86 -21.61 0.10
N SER A 182 4.72 -20.69 -0.35
CA SER A 182 6.01 -20.38 0.24
C SER A 182 5.84 -19.21 1.22
N TYR A 183 6.17 -19.42 2.49
CA TYR A 183 6.13 -18.37 3.50
C TYR A 183 7.50 -17.70 3.54
N LEU A 184 7.59 -16.46 3.07
CA LEU A 184 8.89 -15.78 2.94
C LEU A 184 9.45 -15.45 4.32
N SER A 185 10.73 -15.76 4.52
CA SER A 185 11.50 -15.30 5.68
C SER A 185 12.35 -14.10 5.28
N MET A 186 12.26 -13.02 6.04
CA MET A 186 12.98 -11.78 5.76
C MET A 186 13.67 -11.25 7.02
N PRO A 187 14.85 -10.62 6.90
CA PRO A 187 15.60 -10.11 8.06
C PRO A 187 14.86 -9.05 8.89
N TRP A 188 13.98 -8.27 8.26
CA TRP A 188 13.20 -7.19 8.89
C TRP A 188 11.88 -7.65 9.51
N GLN A 189 11.58 -8.95 9.56
CA GLN A 189 10.39 -9.44 10.26
C GLN A 189 10.45 -9.12 11.75
N THR A 190 9.27 -8.94 12.35
CA THR A 190 9.08 -8.52 13.74
C THR A 190 8.44 -9.62 14.56
N LYS A 191 8.75 -9.70 15.86
CA LYS A 191 8.08 -10.62 16.77
C LYS A 191 6.87 -10.01 17.48
N SER A 192 6.84 -8.68 17.64
CA SER A 192 5.80 -8.01 18.44
C SER A 192 5.07 -6.87 17.71
N ASN A 193 5.58 -6.40 16.56
CA ASN A 193 4.98 -5.28 15.85
C ASN A 193 3.82 -5.67 14.91
N SER A 194 2.68 -6.00 15.49
CA SER A 194 1.43 -6.20 14.73
C SER A 194 0.73 -4.88 14.39
N ALA A 195 1.06 -3.77 15.06
CA ALA A 195 0.39 -2.48 14.86
C ALA A 195 0.74 -1.84 13.49
N ASP A 196 1.96 -2.06 13.00
CA ASP A 196 2.44 -1.50 11.74
C ASP A 196 2.32 -2.45 10.55
N CYS A 197 1.64 -3.60 10.68
CA CYS A 197 1.53 -4.60 9.61
C CYS A 197 1.03 -4.02 8.27
N GLY A 198 0.12 -3.03 8.31
CA GLY A 198 -0.32 -2.30 7.12
C GLY A 198 0.81 -1.51 6.43
N ILE A 199 1.71 -0.89 7.18
CA ILE A 199 2.87 -0.15 6.62
C ILE A 199 3.86 -1.12 5.98
N PHE A 200 4.08 -2.29 6.59
CA PHE A 200 4.90 -3.35 6.00
C PHE A 200 4.28 -3.85 4.69
N VAL A 201 2.98 -4.16 4.66
CA VAL A 201 2.29 -4.58 3.42
C VAL A 201 2.42 -3.53 2.33
N MET A 202 2.21 -2.24 2.64
CA MET A 202 2.40 -1.16 1.67
C MET A 202 3.84 -1.12 1.12
N ARG A 203 4.84 -1.28 1.99
CA ARG A 203 6.25 -1.31 1.59
C ARG A 203 6.61 -2.55 0.78
N HIS A 204 6.04 -3.70 1.12
CA HIS A 204 6.27 -4.94 0.40
C HIS A 204 5.66 -4.88 -1.00
N MET A 205 4.46 -4.33 -1.13
CA MET A 205 3.84 -4.08 -2.44
C MET A 205 4.65 -3.10 -3.29
N GLU A 206 5.18 -2.03 -2.68
CA GLU A 206 6.01 -1.04 -3.39
C GLU A 206 7.29 -1.68 -3.98
N THR A 207 8.00 -2.47 -3.16
CA THR A 207 9.38 -2.89 -3.43
C THR A 207 9.54 -4.31 -3.98
N TYR A 208 8.61 -5.21 -3.72
CA TYR A 208 8.77 -6.61 -4.11
C TYR A 208 8.56 -6.81 -5.62
N LYS A 209 9.49 -7.54 -6.25
CA LYS A 209 9.52 -7.82 -7.69
C LYS A 209 9.75 -9.31 -8.01
N GLY A 210 9.51 -10.20 -7.04
CA GLY A 210 9.60 -11.65 -7.24
C GLY A 210 11.02 -12.23 -7.11
N ASP A 211 11.97 -11.46 -6.57
CA ASP A 211 13.31 -11.92 -6.23
C ASP A 211 13.60 -11.66 -4.76
N THR A 212 13.36 -12.68 -3.93
CA THR A 212 13.57 -12.62 -2.48
C THR A 212 15.05 -12.46 -2.11
N ARG A 213 16.00 -12.92 -2.95
CA ARG A 213 17.43 -12.88 -2.62
C ARG A 213 18.00 -11.47 -2.74
N ASN A 214 17.54 -10.73 -3.75
CA ASN A 214 17.96 -9.35 -4.02
C ASN A 214 16.87 -8.34 -3.61
N TRP A 215 16.02 -8.70 -2.66
CA TRP A 215 14.91 -7.84 -2.27
C TRP A 215 15.35 -6.73 -1.33
N GLU A 216 15.46 -5.52 -1.89
CA GLU A 216 15.82 -4.32 -1.16
C GLU A 216 14.57 -3.56 -0.69
N THR A 217 14.20 -3.76 0.58
CA THR A 217 13.14 -2.96 1.24
C THR A 217 13.69 -1.72 1.93
N GLU A 218 15.00 -1.66 2.16
CA GLU A 218 15.71 -0.72 3.03
C GLU A 218 15.27 -0.80 4.51
N LEU A 219 14.36 -1.71 4.89
CA LEU A 219 13.94 -1.89 6.28
C LEU A 219 15.03 -2.59 7.07
N ARG A 220 15.37 -2.02 8.23
CA ARG A 220 16.27 -2.62 9.21
C ARG A 220 15.57 -3.75 9.96
N ASN A 221 16.37 -4.57 10.65
CA ASN A 221 15.88 -5.53 11.63
C ASN A 221 15.07 -4.83 12.73
N GLU A 222 14.17 -5.58 13.37
CA GLU A 222 13.31 -5.08 14.46
C GLU A 222 14.13 -4.33 15.52
N GLY A 223 13.71 -3.10 15.83
CA GLY A 223 14.38 -2.21 16.78
C GLY A 223 14.17 -0.73 16.48
N PHE A 224 14.91 0.14 17.19
CA PHE A 224 14.74 1.60 17.11
C PHE A 224 14.98 2.17 15.70
N GLY A 225 15.92 1.58 14.94
CA GLY A 225 16.19 1.98 13.57
C GLY A 225 14.98 1.73 12.65
N GLN A 226 14.40 0.53 12.72
CA GLN A 226 13.20 0.17 11.95
C GLN A 226 11.99 1.04 12.38
N TYR A 227 11.83 1.29 13.67
CA TYR A 227 10.77 2.18 14.18
C TYR A 227 10.85 3.57 13.55
N LYS A 228 12.04 4.17 13.47
CA LYS A 228 12.23 5.46 12.77
C LYS A 228 11.88 5.38 11.28
N GLN A 229 12.24 4.28 10.61
CA GLN A 229 11.89 4.07 9.20
C GLN A 229 10.39 3.96 8.98
N ILE A 230 9.68 3.27 9.88
CA ILE A 230 8.21 3.16 9.84
C ILE A 230 7.54 4.54 10.01
N ILE A 231 8.02 5.39 10.92
CA ILE A 231 7.49 6.78 11.07
C ILE A 231 7.69 7.58 9.77
N LYS A 232 8.88 7.46 9.16
CA LYS A 232 9.16 8.10 7.86
C LYS A 232 8.22 7.58 6.77
N LEU A 233 8.00 6.26 6.70
CA LEU A 233 7.09 5.63 5.75
C LEU A 233 5.64 6.09 5.92
N ARG A 234 5.15 6.18 7.17
CA ARG A 234 3.82 6.72 7.47
C ARG A 234 3.65 8.13 6.90
N SER A 235 4.65 8.99 7.09
CA SER A 235 4.65 10.34 6.53
C SER A 235 4.75 10.35 5.00
N LYS A 236 5.62 9.49 4.42
CA LYS A 236 5.81 9.33 2.97
C LYS A 236 4.49 8.95 2.30
N TYR A 237 3.88 7.84 2.71
CA TYR A 237 2.68 7.33 2.09
C TYR A 237 1.49 8.26 2.23
N ASN A 238 1.32 8.87 3.40
CA ASN A 238 0.30 9.88 3.62
C ASN A 238 0.43 11.05 2.61
N ASN A 239 1.65 11.54 2.39
CA ASN A 239 1.90 12.61 1.42
C ASN A 239 1.65 12.15 -0.02
N VAL A 240 2.10 10.94 -0.39
CA VAL A 240 1.89 10.38 -1.73
C VAL A 240 0.40 10.23 -2.02
N ILE A 241 -0.39 9.70 -1.09
CA ILE A 241 -1.83 9.51 -1.29
C ILE A 241 -2.52 10.85 -1.59
N MET A 242 -2.26 11.88 -0.77
CA MET A 242 -2.87 13.20 -0.97
C MET A 242 -2.44 13.88 -2.27
N SER A 243 -1.17 13.71 -2.68
CA SER A 243 -0.60 14.41 -3.83
C SER A 243 -0.61 13.62 -5.13
N SER A 244 -1.12 12.38 -5.11
CA SER A 244 -1.16 11.49 -6.26
C SER A 244 -1.90 12.11 -7.44
N ASN A 245 -1.36 11.97 -8.65
CA ASN A 245 -1.94 12.55 -9.87
C ASN A 245 -3.32 11.98 -10.22
N ILE A 246 -3.61 10.76 -9.78
CA ILE A 246 -4.92 10.14 -9.99
C ILE A 246 -5.96 10.54 -8.94
N ASN A 247 -5.56 11.25 -7.87
CA ASN A 247 -6.48 11.66 -6.83
C ASN A 247 -7.35 12.85 -7.31
N GLU A 248 -8.65 12.63 -7.45
CA GLU A 248 -9.63 13.66 -7.85
C GLU A 248 -9.71 14.83 -6.85
N ARG A 249 -9.21 14.66 -5.61
CA ARG A 249 -9.16 15.69 -4.56
C ARG A 249 -7.80 16.41 -4.47
N LYS A 250 -6.82 16.03 -5.30
CA LYS A 250 -5.44 16.52 -5.21
C LYS A 250 -5.37 18.05 -5.19
N ASP A 251 -5.98 18.72 -6.16
CA ASP A 251 -5.77 20.15 -6.35
C ASP A 251 -6.33 20.97 -5.19
N GLU A 252 -7.50 20.61 -4.68
CA GLU A 252 -8.11 21.21 -3.48
C GLU A 252 -7.20 21.04 -2.25
N ILE A 253 -6.74 19.80 -2.00
CA ILE A 253 -5.85 19.47 -0.88
C ILE A 253 -4.52 20.23 -0.99
N MET A 254 -3.94 20.31 -2.19
CA MET A 254 -2.66 20.98 -2.43
C MET A 254 -2.77 22.50 -2.24
N ALA A 255 -3.84 23.12 -2.74
CA ALA A 255 -4.11 24.54 -2.55
C ALA A 255 -4.24 24.88 -1.06
N GLU A 256 -4.99 24.07 -0.31
CA GLU A 256 -5.15 24.28 1.13
C GLU A 256 -3.86 24.03 1.91
N ALA A 257 -3.15 22.94 1.62
CA ALA A 257 -1.87 22.65 2.25
C ALA A 257 -0.85 23.77 2.02
N GLN A 258 -0.86 24.41 0.85
CA GLN A 258 -0.02 25.56 0.55
C GLN A 258 -0.43 26.80 1.37
N LYS A 259 -1.74 27.04 1.54
CA LYS A 259 -2.25 28.13 2.39
C LYS A 259 -1.80 27.96 3.84
N LEU A 260 -2.02 26.78 4.43
CA LEU A 260 -1.60 26.45 5.80
C LEU A 260 -0.08 26.56 6.01
N PHE A 261 0.71 26.21 4.98
CA PHE A 261 2.16 26.37 5.03
C PHE A 261 2.56 27.85 5.09
N LYS A 262 1.96 28.69 4.24
CA LYS A 262 2.22 30.14 4.23
C LYS A 262 1.85 30.79 5.57
N GLU A 263 0.68 30.46 6.12
CA GLU A 263 0.22 30.97 7.42
C GLU A 263 1.16 30.54 8.56
N GLY A 264 1.54 29.26 8.60
CA GLY A 264 2.46 28.76 9.62
C GLY A 264 3.89 29.35 9.53
N ALA A 265 4.37 29.62 8.32
CA ALA A 265 5.65 30.29 8.10
C ALA A 265 5.59 31.76 8.57
N GLN A 266 4.50 32.47 8.29
CA GLN A 266 4.27 33.83 8.79
C GLN A 266 4.23 33.87 10.32
N GLN A 267 3.49 32.95 10.97
CA GLN A 267 3.46 32.86 12.44
C GLN A 267 4.84 32.59 13.05
N THR A 268 5.63 31.72 12.42
CA THR A 268 7.00 31.42 12.87
C THR A 268 7.91 32.64 12.72
N LEU A 269 7.79 33.40 11.61
CA LEU A 269 8.51 34.65 11.42
C LEU A 269 8.13 35.71 12.44
N VAL A 270 6.84 35.85 12.76
CA VAL A 270 6.36 36.75 13.82
C VAL A 270 6.91 36.35 15.18
N MET A 271 6.88 35.05 15.53
CA MET A 271 7.51 34.57 16.77
C MET A 271 9.01 34.86 16.81
N LEU A 272 9.74 34.61 15.72
CA LEU A 272 11.16 34.89 15.63
C LEU A 272 11.48 36.39 15.70
N ALA A 273 10.67 37.25 15.09
CA ALA A 273 10.81 38.71 15.17
C ALA A 273 10.57 39.22 16.60
N ASN A 274 9.57 38.66 17.29
CA ASN A 274 9.30 38.97 18.70
C ASN A 274 10.39 38.43 19.65
N THR A 275 11.12 37.40 19.23
CA THR A 275 12.26 36.84 19.98
C THR A 275 13.57 37.57 19.66
N LYS A 276 13.71 38.17 18.47
CA LYS A 276 14.89 38.91 17.99
C LYS A 276 14.79 40.42 18.25
N VAL A 277 14.46 40.81 19.47
CA VAL A 277 14.95 42.11 20.00
C VAL A 277 16.45 41.92 20.30
N GLY A 278 17.26 41.86 19.24
CA GLY A 278 18.73 41.69 19.31
C GLY A 278 19.30 40.83 18.17
N GLY A 279 19.57 41.42 17.00
CA GLY A 279 20.51 40.87 16.01
C GLY A 279 19.94 40.58 14.61
N SER A 280 20.37 41.37 13.62
CA SER A 280 20.03 41.27 12.19
C SER A 280 20.53 39.97 11.54
N THR A 281 19.79 39.41 10.57
CA THR A 281 20.39 38.60 9.49
C THR A 281 19.44 38.40 8.29
N SER A 282 20.01 38.44 7.09
CA SER A 282 19.35 38.42 5.77
C SER A 282 18.65 37.10 5.45
N THR A 283 17.48 37.17 4.81
CA THR A 283 16.69 36.00 4.39
C THR A 283 16.92 35.66 2.91
N LYS A 284 17.46 34.48 2.61
CA LYS A 284 17.38 33.88 1.26
C LYS A 284 16.07 33.08 1.15
N ARG A 285 15.25 33.39 0.14
CA ARG A 285 14.05 32.62 -0.24
C ARG A 285 14.48 31.22 -0.71
N LYS A 286 14.07 30.16 0.00
CA LYS A 286 14.09 28.79 -0.52
C LYS A 286 12.72 28.46 -1.09
N THR A 287 12.69 28.07 -2.36
CA THR A 287 11.51 27.49 -3.01
C THR A 287 11.38 26.04 -2.57
N VAL A 288 10.21 25.65 -2.07
CA VAL A 288 9.92 24.26 -1.65
C VAL A 288 9.26 23.55 -2.83
N THR A 289 9.93 22.54 -3.36
CA THR A 289 9.35 21.54 -4.26
C THR A 289 8.73 20.43 -3.42
N PHE A 290 7.46 20.11 -3.65
CA PHE A 290 6.85 18.92 -3.07
C PHE A 290 7.38 17.69 -3.80
N SER A 291 7.77 16.65 -3.07
CA SER A 291 8.31 15.42 -3.63
C SER A 291 7.30 14.75 -4.56
N THR A 292 7.69 14.60 -5.82
CA THR A 292 6.87 14.07 -6.92
C THR A 292 7.13 12.59 -7.21
N ASN A 293 8.16 11.97 -6.62
CA ASN A 293 8.62 10.64 -7.01
C ASN A 293 8.68 9.65 -5.86
N LEU A 294 8.13 8.45 -6.10
CA LEU A 294 8.17 7.28 -5.23
C LEU A 294 9.58 6.71 -5.04
N THR A 295 10.51 7.05 -5.93
CA THR A 295 11.85 6.45 -6.08
C THR A 295 12.95 7.11 -5.25
N GLN A 296 12.66 8.14 -4.45
CA GLN A 296 13.70 8.80 -3.66
C GLN A 296 14.18 7.92 -2.48
N GLN A 297 15.49 7.76 -2.35
CA GLN A 297 16.14 6.99 -1.27
C GLN A 297 15.91 7.64 0.10
N PHE A 298 15.82 6.82 1.16
CA PHE A 298 15.42 7.24 2.52
C PHE A 298 16.31 8.32 3.18
N ASP A 299 17.53 8.51 2.69
CA ASP A 299 18.52 9.39 3.30
C ASP A 299 18.47 10.84 2.80
N GLU A 300 17.64 11.14 1.79
CA GLU A 300 17.57 12.47 1.18
C GLU A 300 16.40 13.36 1.66
N ALA A 301 15.74 13.03 2.78
CA ALA A 301 14.66 13.85 3.37
C ALA A 301 14.75 14.00 4.89
#